data_AF-A0AAV8PVY9-F1
#
_entry.id   AF-A0AAV8PVY9-F1
#
_cell.length_a   1.000
_cell.length_b   1.000
_cell.length_c   1.000
_cell.angle_alpha   90.00
_cell.angle_beta   90.00
_cell.angle_gamma   90.00
#
_symmetry.space_group_name_H-M   'P 1'
#
loop_
_entity.id
_entity.type
_entity.pdbx_description
1 polymer ?
#
loop_
_entity_poly.entity_id
_entity_poly.type
_entity_poly.pdbx_seq_one_letter_code
_entity_poly.pdbx_strand_id
1 'polypeptide(L)'
;MEGVVVRRRLQLMLYNIMYRMMFDARFESVSDPLFQQATRFNSERTRLAQSFEYNYGDFIPVLRPFLRSYLNKCRDLQSRRLAFFNNNCGEKKKTDGRERWEQQR
;
A
#
# COMPACT_ATOMS: atom_id res chain seq x y z
N MET A 1 -33.61 0.17 -5.94
CA MET A 1 -32.65 1.26 -5.64
C MET A 1 -31.34 0.61 -5.25
N GLU A 2 -30.34 0.64 -6.13
CA GLU A 2 -28.99 0.19 -5.78
C GLU A 2 -28.40 1.17 -4.77
N GLY A 3 -28.20 0.72 -3.53
CA GLY A 3 -27.58 1.53 -2.50
C GLY A 3 -26.18 1.92 -2.93
N VAL A 4 -25.91 3.22 -3.05
CA VAL A 4 -24.55 3.73 -3.26
C VAL A 4 -23.71 3.28 -2.06
N VAL A 5 -22.72 2.42 -2.30
CA VAL A 5 -21.75 2.02 -1.28
C VAL A 5 -20.78 3.19 -1.05
N VAL A 6 -21.20 4.15 -0.21
CA VAL A 6 -20.45 5.37 0.13
C VAL A 6 -19.01 5.07 0.53
N ARG A 7 -18.79 3.94 1.23
CA ARG A 7 -17.47 3.45 1.62
C ARG A 7 -16.48 3.39 0.45
N ARG A 8 -16.90 2.92 -0.73
CA ARG A 8 -16.00 2.77 -1.89
C ARG A 8 -15.55 4.13 -2.45
N ARG A 9 -16.45 5.11 -2.46
CA ARG A 9 -16.14 6.48 -2.91
C ARG A 9 -15.23 7.20 -1.92
N LEU A 10 -15.51 7.07 -0.63
CA LEU A 10 -14.65 7.62 0.43
C LEU A 10 -13.25 6.98 0.42
N GLN A 11 -13.17 5.68 0.14
CA GLN A 11 -11.89 4.99 0.01
C GLN A 11 -11.07 5.55 -1.15
N LEU A 12 -11.67 5.76 -2.33
CA LEU A 12 -11.00 6.40 -3.47
C LEU A 12 -10.49 7.80 -3.11
N MET A 13 -11.31 8.61 -2.43
CA MET A 13 -10.94 9.95 -1.99
C MET A 13 -9.72 9.93 -1.06
N LEU A 14 -9.75 9.09 -0.02
CA LEU A 14 -8.65 8.99 0.95
C LEU A 14 -7.34 8.53 0.27
N TYR A 15 -7.44 7.54 -0.63
CA TYR A 15 -6.29 7.07 -1.40
C TYR A 15 -5.73 8.18 -2.29
N ASN A 16 -6.59 8.95 -2.97
CA ASN A 16 -6.14 10.08 -3.78
C ASN A 16 -5.44 11.17 -2.95
N ILE A 17 -5.93 11.47 -1.75
CA ILE A 17 -5.26 12.41 -0.83
C ILE A 17 -3.87 11.89 -0.46
N MET A 18 -3.78 10.63 -0.01
CA MET A 18 -2.52 10.02 0.40
C MET A 18 -1.50 9.92 -0.75
N TYR A 19 -1.93 9.44 -1.92
CA TYR A 19 -1.05 9.25 -3.07
C TYR A 19 -0.62 10.57 -3.70
N ARG A 20 -1.45 11.61 -3.61
CA ARG A 20 -1.05 12.95 -4.04
C ARG A 20 0.02 13.53 -3.11
N MET A 21 -0.13 13.39 -1.79
CA MET A 21 0.92 13.83 -0.85
C MET A 21 2.23 13.05 -1.01
N MET A 22 2.16 11.73 -1.22
CA MET A 22 3.36 10.89 -1.30
C MET A 22 4.04 10.90 -2.66
N PHE A 23 3.28 11.03 -3.75
CA PHE A 23 3.76 10.73 -5.12
C PHE A 23 3.24 11.69 -6.19
N ASP A 24 2.52 12.74 -5.82
CA ASP A 24 1.77 13.63 -6.75
C ASP A 24 0.96 12.83 -7.80
N ALA A 25 0.33 11.75 -7.34
CA ALA A 25 -0.46 10.84 -8.17
C ALA A 25 -1.91 10.75 -7.68
N ARG A 26 -2.82 10.45 -8.62
CA ARG A 26 -4.25 10.23 -8.35
C ARG A 26 -4.76 9.07 -9.20
N PHE A 27 -5.72 8.33 -8.66
CA PHE A 27 -6.50 7.32 -9.34
C PHE A 27 -7.74 7.96 -9.99
N GLU A 28 -8.12 7.48 -11.16
CA GLU A 28 -9.22 8.04 -11.94
C GLU A 28 -10.59 7.63 -11.39
N SER A 29 -10.72 6.38 -10.96
CA SER A 29 -12.00 5.80 -10.58
C SER A 29 -11.85 4.61 -9.63
N VAL A 30 -12.96 4.12 -9.10
CA VAL A 30 -12.98 2.87 -8.31
C VAL A 30 -12.67 1.63 -9.13
N SER A 31 -12.79 1.71 -10.46
CA SER A 31 -12.47 0.65 -11.43
C SER A 31 -11.03 0.71 -11.93
N ASP A 32 -10.26 1.73 -11.54
CA ASP A 32 -8.86 1.87 -11.89
C ASP A 32 -8.06 0.63 -11.42
N PRO A 33 -7.35 -0.08 -12.32
CA PRO A 33 -6.58 -1.27 -11.96
C PRO A 33 -5.53 -1.02 -10.87
N LEU A 34 -4.87 0.13 -10.89
CA LEU A 34 -3.87 0.50 -9.88
C LEU A 34 -4.53 0.77 -8.53
N PHE A 35 -5.71 1.39 -8.52
CA PHE A 35 -6.48 1.60 -7.30
C PHE A 35 -6.92 0.27 -6.69
N GLN A 36 -7.41 -0.66 -7.51
CA GLN A 36 -7.82 -1.99 -7.06
C GLN A 36 -6.63 -2.77 -6.49
N GLN A 37 -5.48 -2.73 -7.16
CA GLN A 37 -4.27 -3.39 -6.71
C GLN A 37 -3.72 -2.78 -5.40
N ALA A 38 -3.68 -1.44 -5.29
CA ALA A 38 -3.29 -0.74 -4.07
C ALA A 38 -4.22 -1.06 -2.89
N THR A 39 -5.52 -1.11 -3.16
CA THR A 39 -6.53 -1.49 -2.16
C THR A 39 -6.36 -2.93 -1.71
N ARG A 40 -6.12 -3.85 -2.65
CA ARG A 40 -5.86 -5.25 -2.36
C ARG A 40 -4.64 -5.41 -1.45
N PHE A 41 -3.51 -4.77 -1.77
CA PHE A 41 -2.32 -4.86 -0.91
C PHE A 41 -2.54 -4.33 0.50
N ASN A 42 -3.29 -3.23 0.66
CA ASN A 42 -3.63 -2.73 1.99
C ASN A 42 -4.56 -3.69 2.74
N SER A 43 -5.52 -4.32 2.06
CA SER A 43 -6.36 -5.35 2.69
C SER A 43 -5.58 -6.58 3.10
N GLU A 44 -4.64 -7.06 2.28
CA GLU A 44 -3.78 -8.20 2.60
C GLU A 44 -2.89 -7.87 3.81
N ARG A 45 -2.35 -6.65 3.86
CA ARG A 45 -1.53 -6.18 4.98
C ARG A 45 -2.34 -6.14 6.27
N THR A 46 -3.53 -5.54 6.23
CA THR A 46 -4.43 -5.45 7.39
C THR A 46 -4.84 -6.86 7.84
N ARG A 47 -5.13 -7.78 6.91
CA ARG A 47 -5.46 -9.17 7.25
C ARG A 47 -4.32 -9.90 7.95
N LEU A 48 -3.07 -9.72 7.49
CA LEU A 48 -1.92 -10.29 8.20
C LEU A 48 -1.81 -9.65 9.60
N ALA A 49 -1.81 -8.32 9.69
CA ALA A 49 -1.68 -7.64 10.99
C ALA A 49 -2.78 -8.01 12.01
N GLN A 50 -3.99 -8.33 11.55
CA GLN A 50 -5.12 -8.72 12.40
C GLN A 50 -5.24 -10.23 12.64
N SER A 51 -4.33 -11.04 12.10
CA SER A 51 -4.42 -12.49 12.23
C SER A 51 -4.13 -12.92 13.67
N PHE A 52 -5.17 -13.40 14.36
CA PHE A 52 -5.05 -13.95 15.71
C PHE A 52 -4.13 -15.18 15.79
N GLU A 53 -3.95 -15.87 14.66
CA GLU A 53 -3.19 -17.10 14.51
C GLU A 53 -1.71 -16.94 14.89
N TYR A 54 -1.16 -15.72 14.91
CA TYR A 54 0.28 -15.50 15.07
C TYR A 54 0.67 -14.68 16.31
N ASN A 55 -0.32 -14.27 17.12
CA ASN A 55 -0.06 -13.50 18.34
C ASN A 55 0.69 -14.32 19.41
N TYR A 56 0.73 -15.66 19.30
CA TYR A 56 1.42 -16.50 20.28
C TYR A 56 2.93 -16.23 20.36
N GLY A 57 3.58 -15.81 19.28
CA GLY A 57 5.01 -15.43 19.34
C GLY A 57 5.24 -14.06 19.97
N ASP A 58 4.21 -13.22 20.04
CA ASP A 58 4.24 -11.95 20.77
C ASP A 58 3.98 -12.16 22.26
N PHE A 59 3.04 -13.05 22.61
CA PHE A 59 2.75 -13.42 24.00
C PHE A 59 3.80 -14.37 24.62
N ILE A 60 4.37 -15.28 23.84
CA ILE A 60 5.32 -16.30 24.30
C ILE A 60 6.56 -16.28 23.40
N PRO A 61 7.62 -15.53 23.77
CA PRO A 61 8.80 -15.31 22.92
C PRO A 61 9.51 -16.58 22.45
N VAL A 62 9.44 -17.68 23.21
CA VAL A 62 10.05 -18.98 22.83
C VAL A 62 9.43 -19.58 21.57
N LEU A 63 8.18 -19.22 21.25
CA LEU A 63 7.47 -19.72 20.07
C LEU A 63 7.75 -18.92 18.79
N ARG A 64 8.49 -17.80 18.89
CA ARG A 64 8.84 -16.95 17.73
C ARG A 64 9.51 -17.69 16.57
N PRO A 65 10.39 -18.69 16.75
CA PRO A 65 10.97 -19.43 15.64
C PRO A 65 9.93 -20.14 14.74
N PHE A 66 8.77 -20.52 15.29
CA PHE A 66 7.70 -21.13 14.51
C PHE A 66 6.94 -20.12 13.63
N LEU A 67 7.08 -18.82 13.89
CA LEU A 67 6.53 -17.76 13.06
C LEU A 67 7.33 -17.50 11.77
N ARG A 68 8.47 -18.16 11.55
CA ARG A 68 9.34 -17.91 10.37
C ARG A 68 8.58 -17.93 9.04
N SER A 69 7.73 -18.93 8.82
CA SER A 69 6.92 -19.03 7.61
C SER A 69 5.94 -17.86 7.46
N TYR A 70 5.32 -17.45 8.57
CA TYR A 70 4.42 -16.30 8.60
C TYR A 70 5.13 -14.97 8.37
N LEU A 71 6.26 -14.73 9.04
CA LEU A 71 7.10 -13.56 8.84
C LEU A 71 7.62 -13.47 7.41
N ASN A 72 7.92 -14.61 6.78
CA ASN A 72 8.27 -14.66 5.36
C ASN A 72 7.11 -14.21 4.46
N LYS A 73 5.86 -14.59 4.76
CA LYS A 73 4.67 -14.09 4.03
C LYS A 73 4.51 -12.57 4.20
N CYS A 74 4.73 -12.05 5.41
CA CYS A 74 4.72 -10.60 5.66
C CYS A 74 5.80 -9.87 4.87
N ARG A 75 7.02 -10.42 4.85
CA ARG A 75 8.15 -9.86 4.09
C ARG A 75 7.89 -9.88 2.58
N ASP A 76 7.36 -10.97 2.06
CA ASP A 76 6.97 -11.09 0.65
C ASP A 76 5.91 -10.05 0.27
N LEU A 77 4.85 -9.90 1.08
CA LEU A 77 3.84 -8.87 0.85
C LEU A 77 4.45 -7.46 0.87
N GLN A 78 5.36 -7.19 1.82
CA GLN A 78 6.06 -5.91 1.89
C GLN A 78 6.88 -5.65 0.61
N SER A 79 7.63 -6.65 0.13
CA SER A 79 8.41 -6.56 -1.11
C SER A 79 7.52 -6.31 -2.34
N ARG A 80 6.42 -7.05 -2.50
CA ARG A 80 5.46 -6.84 -3.60
C ARG A 80 4.84 -5.44 -3.56
N ARG A 81 4.49 -4.95 -2.37
CA ARG A 81 3.93 -3.61 -2.19
C ARG A 81 4.95 -2.52 -2.53
N LEU A 82 6.21 -2.68 -2.11
CA LEU A 82 7.28 -1.75 -2.44
C LEU A 82 7.57 -1.73 -3.94
N ALA A 83 7.63 -2.89 -4.59
CA ALA A 83 7.82 -2.99 -6.04
C ALA A 83 6.68 -2.29 -6.81
N PHE A 84 5.43 -2.50 -6.38
CA PHE A 84 4.28 -1.80 -6.94
C PHE A 84 4.43 -0.27 -6.88
N PHE A 85 4.86 0.28 -5.74
CA PHE A 85 5.09 1.72 -5.61
C PHE A 85 6.25 2.21 -6.48
N ASN A 86 7.37 1.50 -6.50
CA ASN A 86 8.52 1.92 -7.28
C ASN A 86 8.21 1.96 -8.77
N ASN A 87 7.49 0.97 -9.29
CA ASN A 87 7.17 0.88 -10.72
C ASN A 87 6.09 1.86 -11.17
N ASN A 88 5.14 2.22 -10.31
CA ASN A 88 3.99 3.04 -10.70
C ASN A 88 4.06 4.49 -10.18
N CYS A 89 4.90 4.76 -9.18
CA CYS A 89 4.94 6.05 -8.48
C CYS A 89 6.37 6.58 -8.25
N GLY A 90 7.41 5.77 -8.44
CA GLY A 90 8.79 6.11 -8.08
C GLY A 90 9.53 7.02 -9.06
N GLU A 91 9.10 7.10 -10.31
CA GLU A 91 9.82 7.86 -11.34
C GLU A 91 9.59 9.37 -11.26
N LYS A 92 8.38 9.81 -10.86
CA LYS A 92 8.00 11.24 -10.93
C LYS A 92 8.85 12.17 -10.07
N LYS A 93 9.34 11.71 -8.91
CA LYS A 93 10.16 12.54 -8.00
C LYS A 93 11.60 12.76 -8.47
N LYS A 94 12.17 11.86 -9.28
CA LYS A 94 13.55 12.01 -9.76
C LYS A 94 13.64 13.07 -10.87
N THR A 95 12.59 13.17 -11.68
CA THR A 95 12.53 14.09 -12.83
C THR A 95 12.15 15.50 -12.38
N ASP A 96 11.09 15.67 -11.58
CA ASP A 96 10.64 16.99 -11.09
C ASP A 96 11.70 17.69 -10.22
N GLY A 97 12.37 16.96 -9.32
CA GLY A 97 13.47 17.52 -8.53
C GLY A 97 14.61 18.01 -9.42
N ARG A 98 15.01 17.23 -10.44
CA ARG A 98 16.10 17.57 -11.37
C ARG A 98 15.74 18.78 -12.25
N GLU A 99 14.55 18.81 -12.83
CA GLU A 99 14.07 19.91 -13.66
C GLU A 99 13.96 21.22 -12.88
N ARG A 100 13.51 21.16 -11.61
CA ARG A 100 13.41 22.33 -10.72
C ARG A 100 14.77 22.88 -10.28
N TRP A 101 15.81 22.04 -10.21
CA TRP A 101 17.20 22.45 -9.99
C TRP A 101 17.86 23.00 -11.26
N GLU A 102 17.49 22.49 -12.43
CA GLU A 102 18.01 22.97 -13.73
C GLU A 102 17.36 24.30 -14.16
N GLN A 103 16.09 24.55 -13.83
CA GLN A 103 15.42 25.84 -14.07
C GLN A 103 15.87 26.97 -13.12
N GLN A 104 16.56 26.64 -12.02
CA GLN A 104 17.11 27.61 -11.06
C GLN A 104 18.61 27.86 -11.27
N ARG A 105 19.19 27.41 -12.39
CA ARG A 105 20.60 27.61 -12.73
C ARG A 105 20.78 28.52 -13.94
#